data_AF-A0A6P6X4U6-F1
#
_entry.id   AF-A0A6P6X4U6-F1
#
_cell.length_a   1.000
_cell.length_b   1.000
_cell.length_c   1.000
_cell.angle_alpha   90.00
_cell.angle_beta   90.00
_cell.angle_gamma   90.00
#
_symmetry.space_group_name_H-M   'P 1'
#
loop_
_entity.id
_entity.type
_entity.pdbx_description
1 polymer ?
#
loop_
_entity_poly.entity_id
_entity_poly.type
_entity_poly.pdbx_seq_one_letter_code
_entity_poly.pdbx_strand_id
1 'polypeptide(L)'
;MAVALAACLCLLVLGATTSQAGHPAHQHPKLINPIRMMPEASSGESVPVYNCLSWRLTVETNNKRNWSNVPARCGFYVADYMTGRQYRYDCEAVVDIAIKYVKSLSIPTDGRSIWIFDIDDTALSNLPFFSRPDVFFGVKTLNAELEAEFYEFVLTAEVPVLAATLRLYQAIVEAGIKAVFLTGSSERSADARAKNLKAVGYDTWEELILNPDPRRTLVGARSQARLCKHNSTSFQISGEKSAGGPGIQN
;
A
#
# COMPACT_ATOMS: atom_id res chain seq x y z
N MET A 1 56.36 -28.63 -37.39
CA MET A 1 56.74 -29.88 -36.69
C MET A 1 57.29 -29.52 -35.32
N ALA A 2 56.66 -30.08 -34.28
CA ALA A 2 57.13 -30.42 -32.94
C ALA A 2 57.78 -29.38 -31.99
N VAL A 3 57.19 -29.39 -30.78
CA VAL A 3 57.56 -28.82 -29.48
C VAL A 3 58.51 -29.76 -28.71
N ALA A 4 59.37 -29.23 -27.82
CA ALA A 4 59.73 -29.75 -26.46
C ALA A 4 61.04 -29.08 -25.94
N LEU A 5 61.03 -28.29 -24.84
CA LEU A 5 61.32 -28.64 -23.41
C LEU A 5 62.83 -28.88 -23.14
N ALA A 6 63.50 -28.44 -22.06
CA ALA A 6 63.16 -27.81 -20.78
C ALA A 6 64.46 -27.30 -20.10
N ALA A 7 64.36 -26.44 -19.08
CA ALA A 7 65.03 -26.56 -17.76
C ALA A 7 65.33 -25.20 -17.08
N CYS A 8 64.77 -25.03 -15.88
CA CYS A 8 65.03 -23.99 -14.88
C CYS A 8 66.43 -24.08 -14.27
N LEU A 9 66.99 -22.97 -13.75
CA LEU A 9 67.19 -22.78 -12.29
C LEU A 9 67.70 -21.37 -11.91
N CYS A 10 67.07 -20.84 -10.86
CA CYS A 10 67.59 -19.98 -9.78
C CYS A 10 68.23 -18.61 -10.08
N LEU A 11 67.45 -17.54 -9.84
CA LEU A 11 67.98 -16.21 -9.47
C LEU A 11 67.62 -15.88 -8.01
N LEU A 12 68.63 -15.44 -7.28
CA LEU A 12 68.65 -15.03 -5.88
C LEU A 12 67.79 -13.77 -5.66
N VAL A 13 66.90 -13.79 -4.67
CA VAL A 13 66.14 -12.62 -4.20
C VAL A 13 66.79 -12.08 -2.93
N LEU A 14 67.31 -10.85 -3.01
CA LEU A 14 67.75 -10.07 -1.86
C LEU A 14 66.51 -9.42 -1.20
N GLY A 15 66.39 -9.64 0.11
CA GLY A 15 65.26 -9.20 0.92
C GLY A 15 65.25 -7.69 1.20
N ALA A 16 64.06 -7.11 1.14
CA ALA A 16 63.72 -5.85 1.78
C ALA A 16 62.68 -6.15 2.89
N THR A 17 63.06 -5.89 4.13
CA THR A 17 62.17 -6.03 5.30
C THR A 17 61.22 -4.83 5.36
N THR A 18 59.93 -5.05 5.07
CA THR A 18 58.88 -4.09 5.40
C THR A 18 58.32 -4.41 6.78
N SER A 19 58.57 -3.54 7.75
CA SER A 19 57.92 -3.55 9.06
C SER A 19 56.42 -3.32 8.88
N GLN A 20 55.59 -4.34 9.11
CA GLN A 20 54.15 -4.15 9.27
C GLN A 20 53.90 -3.45 10.60
N ALA A 21 53.60 -2.15 10.54
CA ALA A 21 52.93 -1.45 11.63
C ALA A 21 51.51 -2.04 11.72
N GLY A 22 51.24 -2.79 12.78
CA GLY A 22 49.91 -3.33 13.06
C GLY A 22 48.89 -2.19 13.13
N HIS A 23 47.84 -2.25 12.31
CA HIS A 23 46.71 -1.35 12.45
C HIS A 23 46.09 -1.51 13.84
N PRO A 24 45.80 -0.41 14.56
CA PRO A 24 45.03 -0.51 15.79
C PRO A 24 43.67 -1.10 15.45
N ALA A 25 43.32 -2.19 16.14
CA ALA A 25 42.02 -2.83 16.01
C ALA A 25 40.93 -1.78 16.21
N HIS A 26 40.16 -1.50 15.14
CA HIS A 26 38.93 -0.74 15.27
C HIS A 26 38.06 -1.45 16.30
N GLN A 27 37.81 -0.79 17.43
CA GLN A 27 36.80 -1.23 18.36
C GLN A 27 35.47 -1.23 17.60
N HIS A 28 34.99 -2.40 17.24
CA HIS A 28 33.63 -2.58 16.77
C HIS A 28 32.70 -1.89 17.78
N PRO A 29 31.80 -0.98 17.34
CA PRO A 29 30.82 -0.41 18.26
C PRO A 29 30.07 -1.58 18.89
N LYS A 30 30.20 -1.72 20.21
CA LYS A 30 29.40 -2.69 20.97
C LYS A 30 27.95 -2.37 20.66
N LEU A 31 27.24 -3.27 19.98
CA LEU A 31 25.80 -3.16 19.83
C LEU A 31 25.20 -3.12 21.23
N ILE A 32 24.84 -1.93 21.69
CA ILE A 32 24.04 -1.77 22.91
C ILE A 32 22.63 -2.19 22.49
N ASN A 33 22.17 -3.31 23.05
CA ASN A 33 20.96 -4.04 22.71
C ASN A 33 20.95 -4.70 21.32
N PRO A 34 21.23 -6.02 21.21
CA PRO A 34 20.49 -6.80 20.24
C PRO A 34 19.00 -6.58 20.55
N ILE A 35 18.26 -6.01 19.60
CA ILE A 35 16.80 -6.09 19.62
C ILE A 35 16.52 -7.58 19.76
N ARG A 36 16.08 -7.99 20.95
CA ARG A 36 15.61 -9.36 21.17
C ARG A 36 14.45 -9.52 20.21
N MET A 37 14.71 -10.13 19.06
CA MET A 37 13.65 -10.63 18.19
C MET A 37 12.79 -11.49 19.10
N MET A 38 11.58 -11.02 19.38
CA MET A 38 10.62 -11.86 20.05
C MET A 38 10.42 -13.10 19.16
N PRO A 39 10.31 -14.30 19.74
CA PRO A 39 9.93 -15.48 18.95
C PRO A 39 8.67 -15.15 18.18
N GLU A 40 8.54 -15.71 16.98
CA GLU A 40 7.29 -15.68 16.24
C GLU A 40 6.14 -15.98 17.20
N ALA A 41 5.26 -15.00 17.40
CA ALA A 41 4.02 -15.19 18.12
C ALA A 41 3.14 -16.09 17.25
N SER A 42 3.41 -17.39 17.31
CA SER A 42 2.44 -18.42 16.96
C SER A 42 1.43 -18.51 18.11
N SER A 43 0.17 -18.72 17.74
CA SER A 43 -1.05 -18.65 18.56
C SER A 43 -1.62 -17.23 18.74
N GLY A 44 -2.89 -17.09 18.35
CA GLY A 44 -3.68 -15.86 18.25
C GLY A 44 -4.03 -15.20 19.57
N GLU A 45 -3.07 -15.03 20.46
CA GLU A 45 -3.20 -14.19 21.64
C GLU A 45 -2.98 -12.72 21.26
N SER A 46 -3.88 -11.83 21.71
CA SER A 46 -3.81 -10.41 21.39
C SER A 46 -2.52 -9.82 21.98
N VAL A 47 -1.50 -9.57 21.15
CA VAL A 47 -0.32 -8.78 21.56
C VAL A 47 -0.81 -7.48 22.20
N PRO A 48 -0.53 -7.24 23.50
CA PRO A 48 -1.08 -6.09 24.19
C PRO A 48 -0.61 -4.81 23.52
N VAL A 49 -1.55 -3.91 23.25
CA VAL A 49 -1.25 -2.62 22.65
C VAL A 49 -0.78 -1.70 23.76
N TYR A 50 0.53 -1.49 23.89
CA TYR A 50 1.11 -0.58 24.90
C TYR A 50 1.20 0.87 24.42
N ASN A 51 1.33 1.07 23.11
CA ASN A 51 1.54 2.36 22.47
C ASN A 51 0.74 2.42 21.16
N CYS A 52 -0.12 3.43 21.00
CA CYS A 52 -1.05 3.52 19.86
C CYS A 52 -0.37 3.89 18.54
N LEU A 53 0.73 4.66 18.59
CA LEU A 53 1.56 4.93 17.42
C LEU A 53 2.22 3.64 16.91
N SER A 54 2.77 2.84 17.82
CA SER A 54 3.38 1.53 17.49
C SER A 54 2.33 0.55 16.98
N TRP A 55 1.13 0.56 17.55
CA TRP A 55 0.01 -0.23 17.04
C TRP A 55 -0.37 0.19 15.62
N ARG A 56 -0.56 1.50 15.35
CA ARG A 56 -0.80 1.99 13.99
C ARG A 56 0.31 1.53 13.05
N LEU A 57 1.57 1.76 13.42
CA LEU A 57 2.71 1.36 12.59
C LEU A 57 2.69 -0.14 12.26
N THR A 58 2.44 -1.00 13.25
CA THR A 58 2.37 -2.45 13.01
C THR A 58 1.19 -2.87 12.14
N VAL A 59 0.07 -2.15 12.18
CA VAL A 59 -1.04 -2.35 11.24
C VAL A 59 -0.66 -1.89 9.83
N GLU A 60 -0.12 -0.67 9.70
CA GLU A 60 0.26 -0.08 8.40
C GLU A 60 1.40 -0.83 7.69
N THR A 61 2.26 -1.52 8.45
CA THR A 61 3.32 -2.38 7.90
C THR A 61 2.89 -3.84 7.77
N ASN A 62 1.60 -4.14 7.96
CA ASN A 62 1.03 -5.48 7.83
C ASN A 62 1.66 -6.53 8.77
N ASN A 63 2.28 -6.09 9.87
CA ASN A 63 2.84 -6.95 10.92
C ASN A 63 1.76 -7.42 11.88
N LYS A 64 0.73 -6.59 12.12
CA LYS A 64 -0.49 -6.98 12.83
C LYS A 64 -1.62 -7.16 11.83
N ARG A 65 -2.00 -8.42 11.59
CA ARG A 65 -3.06 -8.82 10.66
C ARG A 65 -4.32 -9.25 11.41
N ASN A 66 -5.45 -9.32 10.71
CA ASN A 66 -6.71 -9.88 11.21
C ASN A 66 -7.17 -9.29 12.55
N TRP A 67 -6.85 -8.02 12.82
CA TRP A 67 -7.39 -7.31 13.97
C TRP A 67 -8.86 -6.97 13.70
N SER A 68 -9.70 -7.04 14.73
CA SER A 68 -11.14 -6.82 14.59
C SER A 68 -11.49 -5.35 14.67
N ASN A 69 -11.04 -4.69 15.73
CA ASN A 69 -11.38 -3.30 16.05
C ASN A 69 -10.12 -2.52 16.44
N VAL A 70 -10.21 -1.20 16.36
CA VAL A 70 -9.22 -0.32 16.98
C VAL A 70 -9.23 -0.59 18.49
N PRO A 71 -8.06 -0.81 19.13
CA PRO A 71 -7.99 -0.99 20.57
C PRO A 71 -8.67 0.18 21.28
N ALA A 72 -9.53 -0.09 22.27
CA ALA A 72 -10.31 0.97 22.92
C ALA A 72 -9.46 2.13 23.45
N ARG A 73 -8.29 1.82 24.02
CA ARG A 73 -7.32 2.82 24.48
C ARG A 73 -6.72 3.72 23.39
N CYS A 74 -6.86 3.33 22.13
CA CYS A 74 -6.33 4.04 20.96
C CYS A 74 -7.39 4.82 20.20
N GLY A 75 -8.66 4.82 20.63
CA GLY A 75 -9.74 5.56 19.96
C GLY A 75 -9.42 7.03 19.76
N PHE A 76 -9.05 7.74 20.84
CA PHE A 76 -8.67 9.16 20.75
C PHE A 76 -7.39 9.38 19.93
N TYR A 77 -6.40 8.48 20.05
CA TYR A 77 -5.21 8.57 19.19
C TYR A 77 -5.57 8.46 17.70
N VAL A 78 -6.46 7.54 17.32
CA VAL A 78 -6.90 7.41 15.93
C VAL A 78 -7.73 8.61 15.52
N ALA A 79 -8.61 9.12 16.39
CA ALA A 79 -9.36 10.35 16.14
C ALA A 79 -8.43 11.53 15.83
N ASP A 80 -7.44 11.79 16.69
CA ASP A 80 -6.45 12.85 16.53
C ASP A 80 -5.61 12.67 15.26
N TYR A 81 -5.25 11.42 14.95
CA TYR A 81 -4.49 11.09 13.75
C TYR A 81 -5.29 11.37 12.47
N MET A 82 -6.52 10.85 12.38
CA MET A 82 -7.37 10.90 11.18
C MET A 82 -7.94 12.30 10.92
N THR A 83 -8.24 13.06 11.98
CA THR A 83 -8.77 14.44 11.88
C THR A 83 -7.69 15.50 11.93
N GLY A 84 -6.49 15.14 12.40
CA GLY A 84 -5.33 16.02 12.44
C GLY A 84 -4.54 16.08 11.14
N ARG A 85 -3.41 16.78 11.19
CA ARG A 85 -2.56 16.98 10.00
C ARG A 85 -1.78 15.74 9.59
N GLN A 86 -1.52 14.82 10.51
CA GLN A 86 -0.60 13.69 10.25
C GLN A 86 -1.16 12.74 9.18
N TYR A 87 -2.44 12.35 9.25
CA TYR A 87 -3.05 11.50 8.22
C TYR A 87 -2.94 12.15 6.83
N ARG A 88 -3.21 13.45 6.74
CA ARG A 88 -3.04 14.20 5.50
C ARG A 88 -1.59 14.16 5.01
N TYR A 89 -0.61 14.47 5.87
CA TYR A 89 0.80 14.43 5.47
C TYR A 89 1.26 13.05 5.01
N ASP A 90 0.79 12.00 5.68
CA ASP A 90 1.11 10.61 5.30
C ASP A 90 0.54 10.29 3.90
N CYS A 91 -0.70 10.69 3.60
CA CYS A 91 -1.30 10.51 2.27
C CYS A 91 -0.61 11.34 1.18
N GLU A 92 -0.29 12.62 1.45
CA GLU A 92 0.43 13.48 0.49
C GLU A 92 1.82 12.92 0.17
N ALA A 93 2.57 12.45 1.18
CA ALA A 93 3.88 11.87 0.98
C ALA A 93 3.85 10.62 0.08
N VAL A 94 2.86 9.74 0.24
CA VAL A 94 2.69 8.55 -0.61
C VAL A 94 2.33 8.96 -2.05
N VAL A 95 1.42 9.92 -2.20
CA VAL A 95 0.99 10.41 -3.51
C VAL A 95 2.13 11.11 -4.26
N ASP A 96 2.93 11.92 -3.57
CA ASP A 96 4.07 12.61 -4.19
C ASP A 96 5.10 11.60 -4.74
N ILE A 97 5.34 10.51 -4.02
CA ILE A 97 6.18 9.40 -4.48
C ILE A 97 5.55 8.73 -5.72
N ALA A 98 4.25 8.45 -5.69
CA ALA A 98 3.54 7.82 -6.80
C ALA A 98 3.51 8.69 -8.06
N ILE A 99 3.25 9.99 -7.93
CA ILE A 99 3.30 10.96 -9.05
C ILE A 99 4.71 11.03 -9.63
N LYS A 100 5.74 11.05 -8.78
CA LYS A 100 7.14 11.03 -9.24
C LYS A 100 7.44 9.74 -10.03
N TYR A 101 6.92 8.60 -9.57
CA TYR A 101 7.03 7.34 -10.29
C TYR A 101 6.33 7.41 -11.66
N VAL A 102 5.07 7.84 -11.71
CA VAL A 102 4.31 8.02 -12.96
C VAL A 102 5.08 8.86 -13.97
N LYS A 103 5.63 10.00 -13.54
CA LYS A 103 6.41 10.91 -14.39
C LYS A 103 7.74 10.32 -14.87
N SER A 104 8.25 9.27 -14.22
CA SER A 104 9.48 8.58 -14.63
C SER A 104 9.25 7.47 -15.65
N LEU A 105 8.00 7.08 -15.89
CA LEU A 105 7.66 5.99 -16.79
C LEU A 105 7.68 6.44 -18.26
N SER A 106 8.18 5.56 -19.12
CA SER A 106 7.95 5.65 -20.57
C SER A 106 6.64 4.96 -20.91
N ILE A 107 5.52 5.70 -20.90
CA ILE A 107 4.18 5.16 -21.13
C ILE A 107 4.00 4.75 -22.60
N PRO A 108 3.67 3.48 -22.90
CA PRO A 108 3.34 3.04 -24.26
C PRO A 108 2.12 3.77 -24.83
N THR A 109 2.17 4.09 -26.13
CA THR A 109 1.06 4.75 -26.85
C THR A 109 -0.03 3.79 -27.31
N ASP A 110 0.00 2.54 -26.86
CA ASP A 110 -0.97 1.50 -27.24
C ASP A 110 -2.31 1.60 -26.47
N GLY A 111 -2.40 2.53 -25.52
CA GLY A 111 -3.59 2.78 -24.71
C GLY A 111 -3.93 1.63 -23.75
N ARG A 112 -2.99 0.73 -23.46
CA ARG A 112 -3.19 -0.42 -22.57
C ARG A 112 -2.65 -0.20 -21.16
N SER A 113 -1.96 0.90 -20.91
CA SER A 113 -1.45 1.25 -19.59
C SER A 113 -2.61 1.57 -18.65
N ILE A 114 -2.71 0.80 -17.57
CA ILE A 114 -3.74 0.99 -16.54
C ILE A 114 -3.13 1.29 -15.17
N TRP A 115 -3.92 1.94 -14.32
CA TRP A 115 -3.65 2.14 -12.91
C TRP A 115 -4.89 1.80 -12.10
N ILE A 116 -4.73 0.93 -11.11
CA ILE A 116 -5.85 0.44 -10.31
C ILE A 116 -5.94 1.27 -9.02
N PHE A 117 -7.12 1.81 -8.73
CA PHE A 117 -7.44 2.48 -7.47
C PHE A 117 -8.43 1.63 -6.67
N ASP A 118 -8.17 1.52 -5.36
CA ASP A 118 -9.25 1.22 -4.42
C ASP A 118 -10.14 2.46 -4.24
N ILE A 119 -11.37 2.27 -3.76
CA ILE A 119 -12.31 3.36 -3.50
C ILE A 119 -12.33 3.72 -2.02
N ASP A 120 -12.61 2.75 -1.15
CA ASP A 120 -12.92 2.99 0.26
C ASP A 120 -11.67 3.36 1.06
N ASP A 121 -11.68 4.57 1.64
CA ASP A 121 -10.53 5.18 2.32
C ASP A 121 -9.25 5.25 1.45
N THR A 122 -9.42 5.21 0.12
CA THR A 122 -8.36 5.43 -0.88
C THR A 122 -8.72 6.56 -1.84
N ALA A 123 -9.79 6.44 -2.64
CA ALA A 123 -10.27 7.50 -3.51
C ALA A 123 -11.30 8.41 -2.80
N LEU A 124 -12.14 7.80 -1.96
CA LEU A 124 -13.19 8.43 -1.17
C LEU A 124 -12.94 8.16 0.33
N SER A 125 -13.27 9.11 1.19
CA SER A 125 -13.05 9.02 2.64
C SER A 125 -14.35 8.67 3.37
N ASN A 126 -14.39 7.51 4.02
CA ASN A 126 -15.50 7.09 4.87
C ASN A 126 -15.40 7.70 6.28
N LEU A 127 -14.44 8.61 6.51
CA LEU A 127 -14.20 9.27 7.79
C LEU A 127 -15.46 9.91 8.40
N PRO A 128 -16.38 10.55 7.65
CA PRO A 128 -17.61 11.08 8.25
C PRO A 128 -18.42 10.01 9.00
N PHE A 129 -18.57 8.82 8.42
CA PHE A 129 -19.25 7.69 9.07
C PHE A 129 -18.46 7.17 10.28
N PHE A 130 -17.16 6.94 10.12
CA PHE A 130 -16.35 6.36 11.18
C PHE A 130 -16.06 7.33 12.35
N SER A 131 -16.16 8.63 12.12
CA SER A 131 -15.99 9.66 13.15
C SER A 131 -17.21 9.82 14.08
N ARG A 132 -18.35 9.18 13.75
CA ARG A 132 -19.54 9.25 14.59
C ARG A 132 -19.25 8.70 16.00
N PRO A 133 -19.83 9.28 17.07
CA PRO A 133 -19.58 8.84 18.44
C PRO A 133 -19.91 7.36 18.73
N ASP A 134 -20.89 6.80 18.03
CA ASP A 134 -21.36 5.42 18.16
C ASP A 134 -20.51 4.40 17.38
N VAL A 135 -19.65 4.88 16.46
CA VAL A 135 -18.66 4.06 15.74
C VAL A 135 -17.25 4.23 16.32
N PHE A 136 -16.95 5.46 16.78
CA PHE A 136 -15.74 5.89 17.47
C PHE A 136 -14.43 5.41 16.78
N PHE A 137 -14.26 5.79 15.51
CA PHE A 137 -13.09 5.47 14.70
C PHE A 137 -12.75 3.97 14.71
N GLY A 138 -13.78 3.12 14.65
CA GLY A 138 -13.63 1.67 14.60
C GLY A 138 -13.26 1.01 15.92
N VAL A 139 -13.37 1.73 17.04
CA VAL A 139 -13.28 1.11 18.38
C VAL A 139 -14.51 0.24 18.65
N LYS A 140 -15.69 0.71 18.25
CA LYS A 140 -16.95 0.00 18.42
C LYS A 140 -17.06 -1.08 17.35
N THR A 141 -17.51 -2.26 17.75
CA THR A 141 -17.70 -3.39 16.84
C THR A 141 -18.81 -3.08 15.85
N LEU A 142 -18.54 -3.32 14.57
CA LEU A 142 -19.57 -3.31 13.54
C LEU A 142 -20.49 -4.52 13.77
N ASN A 143 -21.77 -4.23 13.98
CA ASN A 143 -22.87 -5.19 13.95
C ASN A 143 -23.65 -5.05 12.64
N ALA A 144 -24.58 -5.96 12.38
CA ALA A 144 -25.38 -5.95 11.17
C ALA A 144 -26.14 -4.61 10.97
N GLU A 145 -26.55 -3.97 12.06
CA GLU A 145 -27.21 -2.67 12.03
C GLU A 145 -26.27 -1.55 11.53
N LEU A 146 -25.08 -1.42 12.13
CA LEU A 146 -24.08 -0.45 11.67
C LEU A 146 -23.58 -0.73 10.26
N GLU A 147 -23.53 -2.00 9.85
CA GLU A 147 -23.19 -2.39 8.48
C GLU A 147 -24.26 -1.93 7.48
N ALA A 148 -25.55 -2.07 7.84
CA ALA A 148 -26.65 -1.55 7.03
C ALA A 148 -26.63 -0.02 6.97
N GLU A 149 -26.37 0.67 8.09
CA GLU A 149 -26.22 2.12 8.12
C GLU A 149 -25.03 2.59 7.27
N PHE A 150 -23.91 1.87 7.30
CA PHE A 150 -22.76 2.19 6.46
C PHE A 150 -23.10 2.04 4.98
N TYR A 151 -23.87 1.00 4.64
CA TYR A 151 -24.34 0.82 3.28
C TYR A 151 -25.26 1.97 2.84
N GLU A 152 -26.22 2.38 3.66
CA GLU A 152 -27.07 3.55 3.37
C GLU A 152 -26.26 4.85 3.26
N PHE A 153 -25.23 5.03 4.11
CA PHE A 153 -24.28 6.13 4.00
C PHE A 153 -23.58 6.14 2.63
N VAL A 154 -23.13 4.99 2.13
CA VAL A 154 -22.53 4.86 0.80
C VAL A 154 -23.54 5.22 -0.31
N LEU A 155 -24.81 4.82 -0.16
CA LEU A 155 -25.86 5.11 -1.14
C LEU A 155 -26.21 6.60 -1.27
N THR A 156 -25.84 7.44 -0.30
CA THR A 156 -25.99 8.91 -0.43
C THR A 156 -25.20 9.46 -1.63
N ALA A 157 -24.10 8.80 -2.01
CA ALA A 157 -23.16 9.26 -3.04
C ALA A 157 -22.54 10.65 -2.75
N GLU A 158 -22.45 11.02 -1.47
CA GLU A 158 -21.89 12.30 -0.98
C GLU A 158 -20.62 12.09 -0.13
N VAL A 159 -19.98 10.93 -0.25
CA VAL A 159 -18.75 10.62 0.47
C VAL A 159 -17.62 11.54 -0.01
N PRO A 160 -16.89 12.21 0.91
CA PRO A 160 -15.83 13.16 0.54
C PRO A 160 -14.69 12.51 -0.25
N VAL A 161 -14.01 13.30 -1.08
CA VAL A 161 -12.80 12.87 -1.79
C VAL A 161 -11.56 12.89 -0.90
N LEU A 162 -10.68 11.92 -1.10
CA LEU A 162 -9.30 12.00 -0.62
C LEU A 162 -8.48 12.81 -1.63
N ALA A 163 -8.30 14.11 -1.33
CA ALA A 163 -7.70 15.09 -2.24
C ALA A 163 -6.30 14.69 -2.75
N ALA A 164 -5.49 14.03 -1.93
CA ALA A 164 -4.19 13.52 -2.34
C ALA A 164 -4.35 12.47 -3.46
N THR A 165 -5.25 11.51 -3.32
CA THR A 165 -5.48 10.48 -4.35
C THR A 165 -6.05 11.07 -5.64
N LEU A 166 -6.89 12.11 -5.54
CA LEU A 166 -7.37 12.83 -6.72
C LEU A 166 -6.23 13.49 -7.51
N ARG A 167 -5.20 14.04 -6.84
CA ARG A 167 -3.99 14.54 -7.52
C ARG A 167 -3.26 13.44 -8.29
N LEU A 168 -3.14 12.25 -7.70
CA LEU A 168 -2.54 11.11 -8.38
C LEU A 168 -3.36 10.70 -9.61
N TYR A 169 -4.68 10.63 -9.46
CA TYR A 169 -5.58 10.36 -10.57
C TYR A 169 -5.39 11.34 -11.74
N GLN A 170 -5.35 12.64 -11.47
CA GLN A 170 -5.10 13.67 -12.48
C GLN A 170 -3.75 13.45 -13.18
N ALA A 171 -2.69 13.19 -12.41
CA ALA A 171 -1.36 12.96 -12.97
C ALA A 171 -1.27 11.72 -13.87
N ILE A 172 -2.00 10.64 -13.55
CA ILE A 172 -1.99 9.44 -14.41
C ILE A 172 -2.80 9.66 -15.69
N VAL A 173 -3.91 10.41 -15.63
CA VAL A 173 -4.75 10.72 -16.79
C VAL A 173 -3.98 11.62 -17.74
N GLU A 174 -3.30 12.64 -17.20
CA GLU A 174 -2.37 13.50 -17.97
C GLU A 174 -1.25 12.70 -18.64
N ALA A 175 -0.78 11.63 -18.01
CA ALA A 175 0.23 10.73 -18.56
C ALA A 175 -0.31 9.71 -19.58
N GLY A 176 -1.62 9.72 -19.87
CA GLY A 176 -2.26 8.77 -20.79
C GLY A 176 -2.50 7.37 -20.20
N ILE A 177 -2.43 7.22 -18.88
CA ILE A 177 -2.72 5.97 -18.18
C ILE A 177 -4.21 5.95 -17.82
N LYS A 178 -4.87 4.84 -18.11
CA LYS A 178 -6.30 4.64 -17.82
C LYS A 178 -6.53 4.23 -16.37
N ALA A 179 -7.46 4.87 -15.68
CA ALA A 179 -7.86 4.45 -14.35
C ALA A 179 -8.79 3.22 -14.40
N VAL A 180 -8.62 2.30 -13.46
CA VAL A 180 -9.59 1.24 -13.11
C VAL A 180 -9.88 1.36 -11.63
N PHE A 181 -11.15 1.36 -11.24
CA PHE A 181 -11.53 1.33 -9.83
C PHE A 181 -11.91 -0.10 -9.42
N LEU A 182 -11.36 -0.59 -8.32
CA LEU A 182 -11.63 -1.91 -7.77
C LEU A 182 -11.96 -1.77 -6.28
N THR A 183 -13.15 -2.18 -5.86
CA THR A 183 -13.57 -2.05 -4.45
C THR A 183 -14.17 -3.34 -3.91
N GLY A 184 -14.02 -3.55 -2.60
CA GLY A 184 -14.75 -4.57 -1.85
C GLY A 184 -16.23 -4.26 -1.61
N SER A 185 -16.68 -3.03 -1.94
CA SER A 185 -18.07 -2.62 -1.85
C SER A 185 -18.98 -3.51 -2.70
N SER A 186 -20.21 -3.73 -2.23
CA SER A 186 -21.20 -4.55 -2.94
C SER A 186 -21.56 -3.92 -4.28
N GLU A 187 -21.71 -4.75 -5.31
CA GLU A 187 -22.20 -4.37 -6.64
C GLU A 187 -23.52 -3.57 -6.58
N ARG A 188 -24.36 -3.77 -5.57
CA ARG A 188 -25.59 -3.00 -5.36
C ARG A 188 -25.36 -1.49 -5.15
N SER A 189 -24.13 -1.10 -4.78
CA SER A 189 -23.72 0.30 -4.62
C SER A 189 -23.09 0.90 -5.89
N ALA A 190 -23.04 0.17 -7.01
CA ALA A 190 -22.34 0.59 -8.22
C ALA A 190 -22.75 1.99 -8.71
N ASP A 191 -24.06 2.26 -8.81
CA ASP A 191 -24.57 3.56 -9.26
C ASP A 191 -24.19 4.68 -8.30
N ALA A 192 -24.30 4.45 -7.00
CA ALA A 192 -23.92 5.42 -5.97
C ALA A 192 -22.41 5.72 -6.02
N ARG A 193 -21.57 4.69 -6.16
CA ARG A 193 -20.11 4.85 -6.29
C ARG A 193 -19.72 5.60 -7.54
N ALA A 194 -20.29 5.23 -8.70
CA ALA A 194 -20.03 5.91 -9.96
C ALA A 194 -20.46 7.40 -9.90
N LYS A 195 -21.64 7.68 -9.33
CA LYS A 195 -22.14 9.05 -9.12
C LYS A 195 -21.20 9.85 -8.21
N ASN A 196 -20.79 9.26 -7.08
CA ASN A 196 -19.93 9.93 -6.11
C ASN A 196 -18.54 10.24 -6.69
N LEU A 197 -17.91 9.27 -7.38
CA LEU A 197 -16.60 9.45 -8.03
C LEU A 197 -16.63 10.62 -9.01
N LYS A 198 -17.65 10.67 -9.89
CA LYS A 198 -17.84 11.78 -10.83
C LYS A 198 -18.04 13.11 -10.12
N ALA A 199 -18.89 13.14 -9.10
CA ALA A 199 -19.21 14.35 -8.36
C ALA A 199 -17.98 15.01 -7.71
N VAL A 200 -16.96 14.21 -7.38
CA VAL A 200 -15.75 14.69 -6.71
C VAL A 200 -14.51 14.79 -7.61
N GLY A 201 -14.69 14.71 -8.93
CA GLY A 201 -13.64 15.05 -9.90
C GLY A 201 -12.91 13.86 -10.54
N TYR A 202 -13.36 12.62 -10.33
CA TYR A 202 -12.93 11.48 -11.15
C TYR A 202 -13.82 11.41 -12.39
N ASP A 203 -13.37 11.96 -13.51
CA ASP A 203 -14.20 12.21 -14.70
C ASP A 203 -14.25 11.03 -15.68
N THR A 204 -13.22 10.19 -15.71
CA THR A 204 -13.09 9.02 -16.58
C THR A 204 -12.44 7.80 -15.91
N TRP A 205 -12.83 6.60 -16.32
CA TRP A 205 -12.20 5.33 -15.97
C TRP A 205 -12.56 4.27 -17.01
N GLU A 206 -11.68 3.27 -17.18
CA GLU A 206 -11.91 2.14 -18.08
C GLU A 206 -12.94 1.17 -17.48
N GLU A 207 -12.85 0.88 -16.19
CA GLU A 207 -13.71 -0.08 -15.51
C GLU A 207 -13.92 0.28 -14.03
N LEU A 208 -15.10 -0.05 -13.52
CA LEU A 208 -15.45 0.02 -12.10
C LEU A 208 -15.89 -1.38 -11.65
N ILE A 209 -15.02 -2.05 -10.91
CA ILE A 209 -15.16 -3.43 -10.47
C ILE A 209 -15.58 -3.46 -9.00
N LEU A 210 -16.76 -4.00 -8.72
CA LEU A 210 -17.30 -4.16 -7.37
C LEU A 210 -17.37 -5.64 -6.99
N ASN A 211 -17.56 -5.90 -5.70
CA ASN A 211 -17.73 -7.25 -5.20
C ASN A 211 -19.16 -7.77 -5.50
N PRO A 212 -19.31 -8.85 -6.27
CA PRO A 212 -20.62 -9.44 -6.60
C PRO A 212 -21.24 -10.20 -5.43
N ASP A 213 -20.48 -10.56 -4.39
CA ASP A 213 -21.01 -11.28 -3.22
C ASP A 213 -21.48 -10.29 -2.13
N PRO A 214 -22.81 -10.15 -1.91
CA PRO A 214 -23.36 -9.26 -0.89
C PRO A 214 -23.00 -9.68 0.55
N ARG A 215 -22.43 -10.87 0.76
CA ARG A 215 -22.03 -11.38 2.09
C ARG A 215 -20.59 -11.04 2.47
N ARG A 216 -19.80 -10.46 1.55
CA ARG A 216 -18.36 -10.18 1.74
C ARG A 216 -18.00 -8.69 1.82
N THR A 217 -19.00 -7.83 1.88
CA THR A 217 -18.94 -6.35 1.79
C THR A 217 -17.93 -5.65 2.73
N LEU A 218 -17.41 -6.35 3.74
CA LEU A 218 -16.71 -5.72 4.88
C LEU A 218 -15.25 -6.11 5.04
N VAL A 219 -14.69 -6.95 4.15
CA VAL A 219 -13.24 -7.18 4.18
C VAL A 219 -12.49 -5.86 3.89
N GLY A 220 -13.13 -4.90 3.22
CA GLY A 220 -12.65 -3.51 3.04
C GLY A 220 -12.91 -2.57 4.22
N ALA A 221 -14.10 -2.62 4.85
CA ALA A 221 -14.45 -1.75 5.98
C ALA A 221 -13.61 -2.00 7.27
N ARG A 222 -12.96 -3.16 7.38
CA ARG A 222 -12.10 -3.53 8.53
C ARG A 222 -10.74 -2.81 8.56
N SER A 223 -10.52 -1.81 7.72
CA SER A 223 -9.22 -1.15 7.64
C SER A 223 -9.30 0.35 7.57
N GLN A 224 -9.79 0.97 8.63
CA GLN A 224 -9.52 2.40 8.87
C GLN A 224 -8.02 2.71 9.06
N ALA A 225 -7.19 1.67 9.15
CA ALA A 225 -5.73 1.75 9.13
C ALA A 225 -5.11 1.07 7.89
N ARG A 226 -5.83 1.06 6.75
CA ARG A 226 -5.18 0.99 5.45
C ARG A 226 -5.13 2.43 4.95
N LEU A 227 -4.01 3.11 5.22
CA LEU A 227 -3.68 4.37 4.59
C LEU A 227 -3.92 4.33 3.07
N CYS A 228 -3.87 5.51 2.43
CA CYS A 228 -3.63 5.72 0.98
C CYS A 228 -2.48 4.83 0.39
N LYS A 229 -1.72 4.15 1.25
CA LYS A 229 -0.57 3.29 1.03
C LYS A 229 -0.87 1.87 0.52
N HIS A 230 -2.02 1.26 0.84
CA HIS A 230 -2.15 -0.20 0.60
C HIS A 230 -2.23 -0.59 -0.88
N ASN A 231 -2.40 0.37 -1.81
CA ASN A 231 -2.35 0.11 -3.25
C ASN A 231 -1.06 0.55 -3.94
N SER A 232 -0.06 1.06 -3.20
CA SER A 232 1.26 1.33 -3.77
C SER A 232 2.06 0.07 -4.11
N THR A 233 1.60 -1.10 -3.64
CA THR A 233 2.24 -2.41 -3.88
C THR A 233 1.57 -3.22 -4.99
N SER A 234 0.49 -2.73 -5.58
CA SER A 234 -0.22 -3.37 -6.70
C SER A 234 -0.15 -2.51 -7.97
N PHE A 235 1.00 -1.91 -8.25
CA PHE A 235 1.27 -1.27 -9.54
C PHE A 235 1.60 -2.34 -10.58
N GLN A 236 0.58 -3.00 -11.15
CA GLN A 236 0.76 -3.74 -12.41
C GLN A 236 0.33 -2.86 -13.58
N ILE A 237 1.30 -2.35 -14.32
CA ILE A 237 1.09 -1.89 -15.69
C ILE A 237 1.02 -3.16 -16.54
N SER A 238 -0.19 -3.67 -16.76
CA SER A 238 -0.41 -4.86 -17.57
C SER A 238 -0.34 -4.50 -19.05
N GLY A 239 0.83 -4.66 -19.65
CA GLY A 239 1.06 -4.52 -21.09
C GLY A 239 1.04 -5.85 -21.83
N GLU A 240 -0.01 -6.66 -21.74
CA GLU A 240 -0.12 -7.84 -22.61
C GLU A 240 -1.57 -8.32 -22.80
N LYS A 241 -2.23 -7.84 -23.86
CA LYS A 241 -3.24 -8.64 -24.55
C LYS A 241 -2.52 -9.38 -25.66
N SER A 242 -2.45 -10.70 -25.53
CA SER A 242 -2.03 -11.64 -26.57
C SER A 242 -2.84 -11.34 -27.84
N ALA A 243 -2.15 -10.93 -28.90
CA ALA A 243 -2.75 -10.80 -30.22
C ALA A 243 -3.10 -12.20 -30.72
N GLY A 244 -4.34 -12.38 -31.18
CA GLY A 244 -4.77 -13.60 -31.85
C GLY A 244 -3.84 -13.94 -33.00
N GLY A 245 -3.29 -15.17 -32.97
CA GLY A 245 -2.70 -15.79 -34.14
C GLY A 245 -3.80 -16.27 -35.10
N PRO A 246 -3.58 -16.20 -36.42
CA PRO A 246 -4.58 -16.52 -37.42
C PRO A 246 -4.90 -18.01 -37.41
N GLY A 247 -6.15 -18.34 -37.70
CA GLY A 247 -6.56 -19.70 -37.98
C GLY A 247 -5.73 -20.31 -39.11
N ILE A 248 -5.35 -21.57 -38.93
CA ILE A 248 -4.96 -22.45 -40.02
C ILE A 248 -5.92 -23.63 -39.96
N GLN A 249 -6.76 -23.72 -41.00
CA GLN A 249 -7.46 -24.93 -41.36
C GLN A 249 -6.44 -26.00 -41.75
N ASN A 250 -6.56 -27.19 -41.14
CA ASN A 250 -6.67 -28.49 -41.81
C ASN A 250 -6.90 -29.58 -40.76
#